data_AF-B2LS02-F1
#
_entry.id   AF-B2LS02-F1
#
_cell.length_a   1.000
_cell.length_b   1.000
_cell.length_c   1.000
_cell.angle_alpha   90.00
_cell.angle_beta   90.00
_cell.angle_gamma   90.00
#
_symmetry.space_group_name_H-M   'P 1'
#
loop_
_entity.id
_entity.type
_entity.pdbx_description
1 polymer ?
#
loop_
_entity_poly.entity_id
_entity_poly.type
_entity_poly.pdbx_seq_one_letter_code
_entity_poly.pdbx_strand_id
1 'polypeptide(L)'
;MANKDNIKTESKNNIEALLHLLEKRPVKSSELLDIIDVLSQVYSKIDIAKNPEALINRLVQYIRSVGIKGRLHFPKNEERLIIDLGSIGQKAGLNGLYMADFSDKSQFYTMSEHIPKH
;
A
#
# COMPACT_ATOMS: atom_id res chain seq x y z
N MET A 1 -2.60 -17.13 16.57
CA MET A 1 -1.30 -16.46 16.29
C MET A 1 -0.78 -16.78 14.88
N ALA A 2 -0.82 -18.03 14.40
CA ALA A 2 -0.33 -18.43 13.06
C ALA A 2 -0.84 -17.63 11.85
N ASN A 3 -2.06 -17.06 11.90
CA ASN A 3 -2.64 -16.34 10.76
C ASN A 3 -2.00 -14.96 10.51
N LYS A 4 -1.58 -14.24 11.56
CA LYS A 4 -1.06 -12.87 11.41
C LYS A 4 0.36 -12.84 10.84
N ASP A 5 1.21 -13.79 11.24
CA ASP A 5 2.58 -13.87 10.74
C ASP A 5 2.62 -14.27 9.27
N ASN A 6 1.69 -15.15 8.84
CA ASN A 6 1.47 -15.44 7.43
C ASN A 6 1.03 -14.19 6.65
N ILE A 7 0.05 -13.44 7.17
CA ILE A 7 -0.42 -12.19 6.55
C ILE A 7 0.71 -11.17 6.39
N LYS A 8 1.55 -10.99 7.41
CA LYS A 8 2.71 -10.08 7.33
C LYS A 8 3.69 -10.52 6.25
N THR A 9 4.03 -11.80 6.22
CA THR A 9 4.97 -12.37 5.25
C THR A 9 4.44 -12.25 3.82
N GLU A 10 3.19 -12.66 3.58
CA GLU A 10 2.52 -12.57 2.28
C GLU A 10 2.42 -11.10 1.82
N SER A 11 2.06 -10.19 2.72
CA SER A 11 1.99 -8.76 2.42
C SER A 11 3.36 -8.18 2.04
N LYS A 12 4.43 -8.52 2.78
CA LYS A 12 5.79 -8.05 2.44
C LYS A 12 6.22 -8.53 1.07
N ASN A 13 6.02 -9.80 0.77
CA ASN A 13 6.39 -10.37 -0.53
C ASN A 13 5.64 -9.68 -1.67
N ASN A 14 4.35 -9.42 -1.51
CA ASN A 14 3.55 -8.74 -2.52
C ASN A 14 3.92 -7.25 -2.67
N ILE A 15 4.20 -6.56 -1.56
CA ILE A 15 4.66 -5.16 -1.57
C ILE A 15 6.03 -5.04 -2.24
N GLU A 16 6.98 -5.91 -1.89
CA GLU A 16 8.32 -5.93 -2.47
C GLU A 16 8.29 -6.22 -3.97
N ALA A 17 7.49 -7.21 -4.39
CA ALA A 17 7.29 -7.50 -5.80
C ALA A 17 6.68 -6.31 -6.56
N LEU A 18 5.71 -5.63 -5.95
CA LEU A 18 5.07 -4.47 -6.57
C LEU A 18 6.04 -3.28 -6.65
N LEU A 19 6.78 -2.97 -5.58
CA LEU A 19 7.82 -1.94 -5.56
C LEU A 19 8.81 -2.15 -6.70
N HIS A 20 9.35 -3.37 -6.83
CA HIS A 20 10.30 -3.71 -7.88
C HIS A 20 9.75 -3.47 -9.29
N LEU A 21 8.46 -3.76 -9.53
CA LEU A 21 7.83 -3.48 -10.83
C LEU A 21 7.65 -1.97 -11.06
N LEU A 22 7.19 -1.22 -10.06
CA LEU A 22 6.94 0.22 -10.18
C LEU A 22 8.24 1.02 -10.31
N GLU A 23 9.29 0.65 -9.58
CA GLU A 23 10.60 1.29 -9.65
C GLU A 23 11.28 1.11 -11.01
N LYS A 24 10.99 0.01 -11.71
CA LYS A 24 11.49 -0.25 -13.06
C LYS A 24 10.79 0.55 -14.16
N ARG A 25 9.68 1.24 -13.85
CA ARG A 25 8.99 2.06 -14.85
C ARG A 25 9.89 3.21 -15.33
N PRO A 26 10.01 3.42 -16.65
CA PRO A 26 10.96 4.39 -17.21
C PRO A 26 10.57 5.84 -16.89
N VAL A 27 9.26 6.11 -16.78
CA VAL A 27 8.72 7.42 -16.41
C VAL A 27 7.89 7.26 -15.15
N LYS A 28 8.11 8.13 -14.16
CA LYS A 28 7.36 8.15 -12.90
C LYS A 28 6.75 9.52 -12.71
N SER A 29 5.42 9.59 -12.67
CA SER A 29 4.71 10.79 -12.25
C SER A 29 4.81 10.97 -10.74
N SER A 30 4.48 12.16 -10.24
CA SER A 30 4.41 12.43 -8.79
C SER A 30 3.46 11.45 -8.09
N GLU A 31 2.33 11.08 -8.71
CA GLU A 31 1.41 10.07 -8.17
C GLU A 31 2.02 8.67 -8.08
N LEU A 32 2.84 8.27 -9.07
CA LEU A 32 3.53 6.98 -9.01
C LEU A 32 4.61 6.98 -7.92
N LEU A 33 5.36 8.08 -7.79
CA LEU A 33 6.35 8.25 -6.73
C LEU A 33 5.70 8.24 -5.34
N ASP A 34 4.54 8.88 -5.19
CA ASP A 34 3.73 8.85 -3.98
C ASP A 34 3.29 7.43 -3.59
N ILE A 35 2.87 6.62 -4.58
CA ILE A 35 2.54 5.21 -4.36
C ILE A 35 3.78 4.40 -3.94
N ILE A 36 4.94 4.63 -4.57
CA ILE A 36 6.21 3.95 -4.23
C ILE A 36 6.64 4.27 -2.79
N ASP A 37 6.53 5.54 -2.39
CA ASP A 37 6.86 5.97 -1.04
C ASP A 37 5.96 5.30 0.01
N VAL A 38 4.64 5.26 -0.24
CA VAL A 38 3.69 4.61 0.67
C VAL A 38 3.90 3.10 0.72
N LEU A 39 4.19 2.44 -0.41
CA LEU A 39 4.54 1.02 -0.43
C LEU A 39 5.78 0.74 0.42
N SER A 40 6.84 1.53 0.25
CA SER A 40 8.08 1.43 1.04
C SER A 40 7.82 1.63 2.53
N GLN A 41 6.96 2.60 2.85
CA GLN A 41 6.61 2.92 4.23
C GLN A 41 5.77 1.84 4.90
N VAL A 42 4.88 1.18 4.16
CA VAL A 42 4.10 0.05 4.68
C VAL A 42 5.00 -1.17 4.84
N TYR A 43 5.91 -1.43 3.89
CA TYR A 43 6.88 -2.52 3.97
C TYR A 43 7.73 -2.45 5.25
N SER A 44 8.20 -1.27 5.63
CA SER A 44 9.03 -1.08 6.84
C SER A 44 8.25 -1.27 8.16
N LYS A 45 6.93 -1.14 8.13
CA LYS A 45 6.07 -1.14 9.33
C LYS A 45 5.23 -2.39 9.53
N ILE A 46 5.00 -3.18 8.48
CA ILE A 46 4.04 -4.29 8.52
C ILE A 46 4.40 -5.37 9.56
N ASP A 47 5.70 -5.60 9.79
CA ASP A 47 6.17 -6.59 10.76
C ASP A 47 5.78 -6.24 12.21
N ILE A 48 5.73 -4.95 12.52
CA ILE A 48 5.39 -4.44 13.85
C ILE A 48 3.92 -4.00 13.97
N ALA A 49 3.15 -4.08 12.87
CA ALA A 49 1.75 -3.69 12.85
C ALA A 49 0.90 -4.62 13.74
N LYS A 50 0.13 -4.04 14.67
CA LYS A 50 -0.82 -4.77 15.53
C LYS A 50 -2.01 -5.36 14.73
N ASN A 51 -2.42 -4.62 13.70
CA ASN A 51 -3.48 -4.98 12.75
C ASN A 51 -2.93 -4.80 11.31
N PRO A 52 -2.16 -5.78 10.80
CA PRO A 52 -1.58 -5.70 9.47
C PRO A 52 -2.66 -5.61 8.38
N GLU A 53 -3.79 -6.30 8.53
CA GLU A 53 -4.89 -6.29 7.57
C GLU A 53 -5.43 -4.86 7.35
N ALA A 54 -5.65 -4.10 8.42
CA ALA A 54 -6.13 -2.72 8.32
C ALA A 54 -5.08 -1.76 7.72
N LEU A 55 -3.79 -2.01 7.93
CA LEU A 55 -2.72 -1.25 7.27
C LEU A 55 -2.69 -1.52 5.76
N ILE A 56 -2.82 -2.78 5.35
CA ILE A 56 -2.90 -3.18 3.94
C ILE A 56 -4.17 -2.67 3.28
N ASN A 57 -5.31 -2.66 3.97
CA ASN A 57 -6.53 -2.08 3.43
C ASN A 57 -6.34 -0.59 3.09
N ARG A 58 -5.74 0.19 3.99
CA ARG A 58 -5.42 1.61 3.72
C ARG A 58 -4.47 1.77 2.54
N LEU A 59 -3.42 0.94 2.46
CA LEU A 59 -2.49 0.93 1.34
C LEU A 59 -3.21 0.75 0.00
N VAL A 60 -4.08 -0.26 -0.12
CA VAL A 60 -4.78 -0.55 -1.37
C VAL A 60 -5.75 0.57 -1.74
N GLN A 61 -6.45 1.14 -0.77
CA GLN A 61 -7.33 2.28 -1.02
C GLN A 61 -6.55 3.52 -1.45
N TYR A 62 -5.37 3.75 -0.89
CA TYR A 62 -4.46 4.80 -1.33
C TYR A 62 -3.98 4.61 -2.77
N ILE A 63 -3.50 3.41 -3.11
CA ILE A 63 -3.08 3.05 -4.48
C ILE A 63 -4.22 3.30 -5.48
N ARG A 64 -5.45 2.89 -5.14
CA ARG A 64 -6.62 3.11 -6.00
C ARG A 64 -6.93 4.60 -6.18
N SER A 65 -6.94 5.37 -5.08
CA SER A 65 -7.25 6.80 -5.11
C SER A 65 -6.22 7.58 -5.93
N VAL A 66 -4.94 7.39 -5.63
CA VAL A 66 -3.82 8.05 -6.32
C VAL A 66 -3.69 7.56 -7.76
N GLY A 67 -3.93 6.28 -8.02
CA GLY A 67 -3.97 5.71 -9.36
C GLY A 67 -5.05 6.34 -10.24
N ILE A 68 -6.26 6.55 -9.71
CA ILE A 68 -7.34 7.25 -10.42
C ILE A 68 -6.94 8.71 -10.68
N LYS A 69 -6.44 9.43 -9.66
CA LYS A 69 -6.01 10.83 -9.78
C LYS A 69 -4.95 11.01 -10.87
N GLY A 70 -3.91 10.17 -10.84
CA GLY A 70 -2.80 10.21 -11.79
C GLY A 70 -3.08 9.54 -13.13
N ARG A 71 -4.29 9.00 -13.34
CA ARG A 71 -4.67 8.19 -14.51
C ARG A 71 -3.66 7.07 -14.81
N LEU A 72 -3.16 6.43 -13.74
CA LEU A 72 -2.14 5.40 -13.82
C LEU A 72 -2.75 4.10 -14.36
N HIS A 73 -2.13 3.56 -15.42
CA HIS A 73 -2.44 2.22 -15.88
C HIS A 73 -1.54 1.21 -15.16
N PHE A 74 -2.14 0.18 -14.55
CA PHE A 74 -1.43 -0.95 -13.96
C PHE A 74 -1.56 -2.16 -14.90
N PRO A 75 -0.46 -2.66 -15.49
CA PRO A 75 -0.48 -3.89 -16.27
C PRO A 75 -0.83 -5.09 -15.39
N LYS A 76 -1.26 -6.20 -16.03
CA LYS A 76 -1.80 -7.39 -15.35
C LYS A 76 -0.95 -7.93 -14.20
N ASN A 77 0.38 -7.89 -14.33
CA ASN A 77 1.31 -8.35 -13.29
C ASN A 77 1.28 -7.47 -12.04
N GLU A 78 1.16 -6.16 -12.19
CA GLU A 78 1.04 -5.22 -11.07
C GLU A 78 -0.38 -5.24 -10.49
N GLU A 79 -1.40 -5.28 -11.36
CA GLU A 79 -2.80 -5.37 -10.96
C GLU A 79 -3.06 -6.63 -10.10
N ARG A 80 -2.48 -7.77 -10.48
CA ARG A 80 -2.57 -9.01 -9.68
C ARG A 80 -2.07 -8.81 -8.25
N LEU A 81 -0.91 -8.17 -8.08
CA LEU A 81 -0.35 -7.92 -6.74
C LEU A 81 -1.24 -6.97 -5.92
N ILE A 82 -1.82 -5.96 -6.57
CA ILE A 82 -2.78 -5.05 -5.93
C ILE A 82 -4.05 -5.80 -5.50
N ILE A 83 -4.54 -6.75 -6.31
CA ILE A 83 -5.70 -7.61 -5.99
C ILE A 83 -5.37 -8.54 -4.81
N ASP A 84 -4.19 -9.15 -4.80
CA ASP A 84 -3.75 -10.04 -3.73
C ASP A 84 -3.67 -9.28 -2.39
N LEU A 85 -3.06 -8.09 -2.40
CA LEU A 85 -3.07 -7.17 -1.25
C LEU A 85 -4.50 -6.78 -0.85
N GLY A 86 -5.38 -6.52 -1.82
CA GLY A 86 -6.79 -6.21 -1.55
C GLY A 86 -7.54 -7.36 -0.87
N SER A 87 -7.22 -8.60 -1.20
CA SER A 87 -7.80 -9.80 -0.58
C SER A 87 -7.31 -9.97 0.86
N ILE A 88 -6.06 -9.61 1.15
CA ILE A 88 -5.53 -9.54 2.51
C ILE A 88 -6.22 -8.42 3.30
N GLY A 89 -6.33 -7.22 2.72
CA GLY A 89 -6.93 -6.06 3.38
C GLY A 89 -8.40 -6.26 3.77
N GLN A 90 -9.17 -7.01 2.98
CA GLN A 90 -10.56 -7.35 3.28
C GLN A 90 -10.72 -8.19 4.56
N LYS A 91 -9.69 -8.93 4.98
CA LYS A 91 -9.69 -9.71 6.23
C LYS A 91 -9.74 -8.82 7.48
N ALA A 92 -9.51 -7.50 7.35
CA ALA A 92 -9.69 -6.54 8.43
C ALA A 92 -11.15 -6.41 8.90
N GLY A 93 -12.11 -6.90 8.08
CA GLY A 93 -13.54 -6.74 8.32
C GLY A 93 -14.01 -5.29 8.16
N LEU A 94 -15.31 -5.06 8.31
CA LEU A 94 -15.96 -3.74 8.19
C LEU A 94 -15.59 -2.76 9.33
N ASN A 95 -14.77 -3.18 10.30
CA ASN A 95 -14.46 -2.41 11.49
C ASN A 95 -13.40 -1.33 11.21
N GLY A 96 -13.84 -0.21 10.62
CA GLY A 96 -13.34 1.11 11.04
C GLY A 96 -12.82 2.09 9.99
N LEU A 97 -12.99 1.88 8.68
CA LEU A 97 -12.34 2.75 7.67
C LEU A 97 -13.27 3.44 6.67
N TYR A 98 -14.58 3.53 6.92
CA TYR A 98 -15.51 4.14 5.95
C TYR A 98 -15.42 5.69 5.84
N MET A 99 -14.51 6.36 6.57
CA MET A 99 -14.46 7.83 6.70
C MET A 99 -13.06 8.44 6.54
N ALA A 100 -12.03 7.67 6.16
CA ALA A 100 -10.68 8.22 5.98
C ALA A 100 -10.50 8.84 4.60
N ASP A 101 -9.80 9.97 4.52
CA ASP A 101 -9.28 10.47 3.24
C ASP A 101 -8.18 9.50 2.78
N PHE A 102 -8.54 8.60 1.88
CA PHE A 102 -7.64 7.61 1.33
C PHE A 102 -6.61 8.21 0.37
N SER A 103 -6.68 9.50 0.05
CA SER A 103 -5.67 10.19 -0.77
C SER A 103 -4.55 10.82 0.05
N ASP A 104 -4.69 10.91 1.38
CA ASP A 104 -3.69 11.54 2.23
C ASP A 104 -2.51 10.61 2.51
N LYS A 105 -1.33 10.96 1.98
CA LYS A 105 -0.07 10.24 2.19
C LYS A 105 0.37 10.22 3.66
N SER A 106 0.02 11.26 4.42
CA SER A 106 0.49 11.45 5.80
C SER A 106 0.03 10.33 6.75
N GLN A 107 -1.07 9.65 6.44
CA GLN A 107 -1.63 8.56 7.26
C GLN A 107 -0.70 7.35 7.44
N PHE A 108 0.35 7.23 6.61
CA PHE A 108 1.35 6.16 6.66
C PHE A 108 2.61 6.56 7.45
N TYR A 109 2.72 7.82 7.86
CA TYR A 109 3.89 8.37 8.54
C TYR A 109 3.55 8.78 9.98
N THR A 110 4.53 8.68 10.87
CA THR A 110 4.47 9.24 12.22
C THR A 110 4.92 10.70 12.17
N MET A 111 4.59 11.48 13.20
CA MET A 111 4.88 12.92 13.26
C MET A 111 6.37 13.28 13.11
N SER A 112 7.27 12.34 13.41
CA SER A 112 8.72 12.54 13.33
C SER A 112 9.34 12.07 12.00
N GLU A 113 8.58 11.38 11.14
CA GLU A 113 9.10 10.87 9.87
C GLU A 113 9.01 11.93 8.77
N HIS A 114 10.03 11.99 7.91
CA HIS A 114 9.99 12.83 6.72
C HIS A 114 9.01 12.26 5.70
N ILE A 115 8.09 13.10 5.21
CA ILE A 115 7.15 12.76 4.13
C ILE A 115 7.72 13.34 2.83
N PRO A 116 8.14 12.52 1.85
CA PRO A 116 8.62 13.02 0.58
C PRO A 116 7.52 13.76 -0.18
N LYS A 117 7.89 14.84 -0.88
CA LYS A 117 7.00 15.66 -1.71
C LYS A 117 7.54 15.69 -3.15
N HIS A 118 6.68 15.40 -4.11
CA HIS A 118 6.97 15.31 -5.56
C HIS A 118 6.07 16.24 -6.38
#